data_AF-A0A957GJ07-F1
#
_entry.id   AF-A0A957GJ07-F1
#
_cell.length_a   1.000
_cell.length_b   1.000
_cell.length_c   1.000
_cell.angle_alpha   90.00
_cell.angle_beta   90.00
_cell.angle_gamma   90.00
#
_symmetry.space_group_name_H-M   'P 1'
#
loop_
_entity.id
_entity.type
_entity.pdbx_description
1 polymer ?
#
loop_
_entity_poly.entity_id
_entity_poly.type
_entity_poly.pdbx_seq_one_letter_code
_entity_poly.pdbx_strand_id
1 'polypeptide(L)' 'MTLYQYKNVLQMTKQLNLAEQLQLLETLSQIVRRQIEVNGEMPSILELDGLGADIWQNLDIQNYLDQERDSWD' A
#
# COMPACT_ATOMS: atom_id res chain seq x y z
N MET A 1 22.22 -5.37 -7.77
CA MET A 1 21.03 -6.25 -7.67
C MET A 1 20.70 -6.70 -9.09
N THR A 2 20.83 -7.99 -9.39
CA THR A 2 20.65 -8.47 -10.78
C THR A 2 19.17 -8.72 -11.05
N LEU A 3 18.72 -8.50 -12.29
CA LEU A 3 17.32 -8.67 -12.72
C LEU A 3 16.74 -10.07 -12.36
N TYR A 4 17.63 -11.05 -12.21
CA TYR A 4 17.35 -12.41 -11.79
C TYR A 4 16.90 -12.52 -10.33
N GLN A 5 17.53 -11.76 -9.42
CA GLN A 5 17.18 -11.78 -7.99
C GLN A 5 15.77 -11.23 -7.75
N TYR A 6 15.41 -10.14 -8.43
CA TYR A 6 14.06 -9.55 -8.32
C TYR A 6 12.98 -10.53 -8.78
N LYS A 7 13.17 -11.18 -9.93
CA LYS A 7 12.21 -12.15 -10.47
C LYS A 7 12.02 -13.35 -9.55
N ASN A 8 13.09 -13.85 -8.94
CA ASN A 8 13.01 -14.96 -7.99
C ASN A 8 12.22 -14.58 -6.73
N VAL A 9 12.47 -13.41 -6.14
CA VAL A 9 11.71 -12.93 -4.99
C VAL A 9 10.22 -12.81 -5.34
N LEU A 10 9.89 -12.25 -6.51
CA LEU A 10 8.51 -12.15 -6.97
C LEU A 10 7.84 -13.52 -7.15
N GLN A 11 8.55 -14.51 -7.68
CA GLN A 11 8.02 -15.87 -7.80
C GLN A 11 7.79 -16.53 -6.44
N MET A 12 8.70 -16.35 -5.49
CA MET A 12 8.54 -16.87 -4.13
C MET A 12 7.34 -16.23 -3.42
N THR A 13 7.14 -14.91 -3.57
CA THR A 13 5.97 -14.23 -2.99
C THR A 13 4.65 -14.76 -3.55
N LYS A 14 4.60 -15.11 -4.84
CA LYS A 14 3.39 -15.69 -5.47
C LYS A 14 3.03 -17.08 -4.94
N GLN A 15 3.95 -17.79 -4.31
CA GLN A 15 3.70 -19.11 -3.71
C GLN A 15 3.13 -19.02 -2.30
N LEU A 16 3.22 -17.85 -1.65
CA LEU A 16 2.66 -17.60 -0.33
C LEU A 16 1.13 -17.49 -0.39
N ASN A 17 0.45 -17.82 0.71
CA ASN A 17 -0.98 -17.55 0.83
C ASN A 17 -1.26 -16.06 1.05
N LEU A 18 -2.53 -15.63 0.93
CA LEU A 18 -2.90 -14.21 1.01
C LEU A 18 -2.45 -13.54 2.33
N ALA A 19 -2.58 -14.22 3.47
CA ALA A 19 -2.17 -13.67 4.76
C ALA A 19 -0.64 -13.49 4.84
N GLU A 20 0.11 -14.47 4.34
CA GLU A 20 1.58 -14.40 4.28
C GLU A 20 2.06 -13.32 3.30
N GLN A 21 1.37 -13.15 2.16
CA GLN A 21 1.68 -12.06 1.22
C GLN A 21 1.48 -10.69 1.86
N LEU A 22 0.38 -10.50 2.60
CA LEU A 22 0.09 -9.25 3.31
C LEU A 22 1.13 -8.98 4.41
N GLN A 23 1.50 -10.00 5.19
CA GLN A 23 2.53 -9.87 6.22
C GLN A 23 3.90 -9.52 5.61
N LEU A 24 4.25 -10.11 4.46
CA LEU A 24 5.48 -9.78 3.76
C LEU A 24 5.46 -8.34 3.24
N LEU A 25 4.34 -7.89 2.67
CA LEU A 25 4.17 -6.52 2.19
C LEU A 25 4.37 -5.50 3.31
N GLU A 26 3.77 -5.74 4.47
CA GLU A 26 3.91 -4.89 5.66
C GLU A 26 5.37 -4.84 6.12
N THR A 27 6.02 -6.00 6.21
CA THR A 27 7.43 -6.10 6.63
C THR A 27 8.34 -5.32 5.68
N LEU A 28 8.16 -5.47 4.37
CA LEU A 28 8.95 -4.75 3.36
C LEU A 28 8.70 -3.23 3.44
N SER A 29 7.44 -2.82 3.64
CA SER A 29 7.07 -1.41 3.79
C SER A 29 7.75 -0.78 5.00
N GLN A 30 7.81 -1.49 6.13
CA GLN A 30 8.51 -1.01 7.34
C GLN A 30 10.02 -0.89 7.12
N ILE A 31 10.64 -1.83 6.42
CA ILE A 31 12.08 -1.78 6.08
C ILE A 31 12.38 -0.54 5.23
N VAL A 32 11.57 -0.29 4.20
CA VAL A 32 11.73 0.86 3.30
C VAL A 32 11.54 2.16 4.06
N ARG A 33 10.48 2.29 4.87
CA ARG A 33 10.23 3.49 5.69
C ARG A 33 11.39 3.80 6.64
N ARG A 34 11.92 2.79 7.34
CA ARG A 34 13.09 2.97 8.22
C ARG A 34 14.32 3.42 7.45
N GLN A 35 14.55 2.93 6.23
CA GLN A 35 15.66 3.39 5.39
C GLN A 35 15.49 4.85 4.97
N ILE A 36 14.26 5.26 4.63
CA ILE A 36 13.92 6.65 4.27
C ILE A 36 14.14 7.58 5.48
N GLU A 37 13.63 7.20 6.66
CA GLU A 37 13.82 7.94 7.92
C GLU A 37 15.30 8.13 8.28
N VAL A 38 16.12 7.08 8.13
CA VAL A 38 17.58 7.14 8.38
C VAL A 38 18.30 8.04 7.38
N ASN A 39 17.79 8.14 6.14
CA ASN A 39 18.36 9.00 5.10
C ASN A 39 17.88 10.47 5.17
N GLY A 40 17.01 10.81 6.14
CA GLY A 40 16.62 12.18 6.45
C GLY A 40 15.56 12.80 5.55
N GLU A 41 14.99 12.04 4.61
CA GLU A 41 13.81 12.47 3.83
C GLU A 41 12.56 12.08 4.62
N MET A 42 11.84 13.03 5.19
CA MET A 42 10.53 12.74 5.75
C MET A 42 9.58 12.39 4.59
N PRO A 43 8.96 11.20 4.59
CA PRO A 43 8.05 10.82 3.52
C PRO A 43 6.87 11.80 3.50
N SER A 44 6.64 12.41 2.35
CA SER A 44 5.53 13.36 2.18
C SER A 44 4.24 12.58 2.07
N ILE A 45 3.16 13.07 2.70
CA ILE A 45 1.82 12.50 2.48
C ILE A 45 1.39 12.56 1.01
N LEU A 46 2.03 13.44 0.21
CA LEU A 46 1.85 13.54 -1.24
C LEU A 46 2.41 12.32 -2.00
N GLU A 47 3.25 11.48 -1.38
CA GLU A 47 3.65 10.19 -1.96
C GLU A 47 2.50 9.19 -2.02
N LEU A 48 1.43 9.44 -1.25
CA LEU A 48 0.18 8.69 -1.29
C LEU A 48 -0.81 9.25 -2.31
N ASP A 49 -0.44 10.30 -3.06
CA ASP A 49 -1.29 10.86 -4.09
C ASP A 49 -1.58 9.83 -5.19
N GLY A 50 -2.85 9.68 -5.54
CA GLY A 50 -3.33 8.66 -6.48
C GLY A 50 -3.43 7.24 -5.92
N LEU A 51 -2.87 6.94 -4.73
CA LEU A 51 -3.05 5.63 -4.09
C LEU A 51 -4.51 5.48 -3.60
N GLY A 52 -5.27 4.68 -4.34
CA GLY A 52 -6.68 4.42 -4.07
C GLY A 52 -7.64 5.05 -5.09
N ALA A 53 -7.17 5.95 -5.96
CA ALA A 53 -8.03 6.57 -6.97
C ALA A 53 -8.81 5.54 -7.80
N ASP A 54 -8.15 4.45 -8.20
CA ASP A 54 -8.76 3.34 -8.96
C ASP A 54 -9.82 2.56 -8.17
N ILE A 55 -9.70 2.52 -6.83
CA ILE A 55 -10.68 1.87 -5.94
C ILE A 55 -11.94 2.73 -5.85
N TRP A 56 -11.77 4.05 -5.81
CA TRP A 56 -12.86 5.02 -5.67
C TRP A 56 -13.51 5.44 -6.99
N GLN A 57 -12.92 5.11 -8.14
CA GLN A 57 -13.41 5.52 -9.48
C GLN A 57 -14.85 5.09 -9.78
N ASN A 58 -15.29 3.94 -9.29
CA ASN A 58 -16.62 3.38 -9.57
C ASN A 58 -17.61 3.52 -8.41
N LEU A 59 -17.20 4.21 -7.34
CA LEU A 59 -18.04 4.49 -6.18
C LEU A 59 -18.72 5.85 -6.36
N ASP A 60 -20.00 5.92 -6.03
CA ASP A 60 -20.68 7.20 -5.85
C ASP A 60 -20.19 7.81 -4.54
N ILE A 61 -19.19 8.68 -4.65
CA ILE A 61 -18.51 9.30 -3.51
C ILE A 61 -19.50 10.12 -2.67
N GLN A 62 -20.48 10.79 -3.31
CA GLN A 62 -21.43 11.63 -2.59
C GLN A 62 -22.36 10.76 -1.73
N ASN A 63 -22.92 9.71 -2.33
CA ASN A 63 -23.78 8.77 -1.61
C ASN A 63 -23.02 8.07 -0.46
N TYR A 64 -21.77 7.65 -0.68
CA TYR A 64 -20.95 7.06 0.37
C TYR A 64 -20.72 8.03 1.54
N LEU A 65 -20.39 9.29 1.27
CA LEU A 65 -20.19 10.30 2.31
C LEU A 65 -21.47 10.62 3.08
N ASP A 66 -22.60 10.66 2.40
CA ASP A 66 -23.90 10.91 3.03
C ASP A 66 -24.28 9.75 3.96
N GLN A 67 -24.08 8.49 3.53
CA GLN A 67 -24.29 7.32 4.39
C GLN A 67 -23.38 7.31 5.63
N GLU A 68 -22.11 7.66 5.48
CA GLU A 68 -21.18 7.76 6.60
C GLU A 68 -21.63 8.85 7.59
N ARG A 69 -22.05 10.02 7.09
CA ARG A 69 -22.58 11.11 7.94
C ARG A 69 -23.84 10.70 8.70
N ASP A 70 -24.80 10.09 8.02
CA ASP A 70 -26.04 9.62 8.62
C ASP A 70 -25.79 8.53 9.67
N SER A 71 -24.66 7.82 9.60
CA SER A 71 -24.29 6.80 10.60
C SER A 71 -23.64 7.35 11.88
N TRP A 72 -23.28 8.64 11.89
CA TRP A 72 -22.65 9.32 13.02
C TRP A 72 -23.64 10.22 13.81
N ASP A 73 -24.81 10.50 13.23
CA ASP A 73 -25.95 11.15 13.86
C ASP A 73 -26.87 10.14 14.59
#